data_AF-A0A285Q9S5-F1
#
_entry.id   AF-A0A285Q9S5-F1
#
_cell.length_a   1.000
_cell.length_b   1.000
_cell.length_c   1.000
_cell.angle_alpha   90.00
_cell.angle_beta   90.00
_cell.angle_gamma   90.00
#
_symmetry.space_group_name_H-M   'P 1'
#
loop_
_entity.id
_entity.type
_entity.pdbx_description
1 polymer ?
#
loop_
_entity_poly.entity_id
_entity_poly.type
_entity_poly.pdbx_seq_one_letter_code
_entity_poly.pdbx_strand_id
1 'polypeptide(L)'
;MRRSVLDRWRARSGAERRAVAEAFATLIWASALVRFRPFRRLAAVAQRRPAAHEQGDAAATVALVRWAVAAAARRARFRAVCIEQGVAAQAMLRRRGIATTLHYGVAREGEALAAHVWVTWRGEDVVGGAQAADFHEVAQLGPARGR
;
A
#
# COMPACT_ATOMS: atom_id res chain seq x y z
N MET A 1 -5.74 -27.17 13.22
CA MET A 1 -5.11 -27.82 12.05
C MET A 1 -4.60 -26.74 11.08
N ARG A 2 -3.37 -26.21 11.31
CA ARG A 2 -2.78 -25.08 10.57
C ARG A 2 -1.98 -25.62 9.39
N ARG A 3 -2.54 -25.60 8.17
CA ARG A 3 -1.78 -25.94 6.96
C ARG A 3 -0.63 -24.94 6.79
N SER A 4 0.59 -25.46 6.69
CA SER A 4 1.82 -24.68 6.79
C SER A 4 1.98 -23.73 5.60
N VAL A 5 2.55 -22.55 5.86
CA VAL A 5 2.89 -21.52 4.86
C VAL A 5 3.83 -22.07 3.77
N LEU A 6 4.48 -23.21 4.02
CA LEU A 6 5.52 -23.82 3.20
C LEU A 6 4.97 -24.63 2.01
N ASP A 7 3.75 -25.18 2.09
CA ASP A 7 3.17 -25.92 0.95
C ASP A 7 2.81 -24.98 -0.22
N ARG A 8 2.58 -23.69 0.06
CA ARG A 8 2.38 -22.65 -0.96
C ARG A 8 3.67 -22.30 -1.73
N TRP A 9 4.85 -22.70 -1.26
CA TRP A 9 6.12 -22.33 -1.90
C TRP A 9 6.43 -23.10 -3.19
N ARG A 10 5.84 -24.27 -3.41
CA ARG A 10 6.19 -25.13 -4.56
C ARG A 10 5.53 -24.74 -5.89
N ALA A 11 4.67 -23.72 -5.89
CA ALA A 11 4.06 -23.16 -7.10
C ALA A 11 4.42 -21.67 -7.27
N ARG A 12 5.72 -21.34 -7.33
CA ARG A 12 6.22 -19.98 -7.65
C ARG A 12 5.97 -19.62 -9.13
N SER A 13 4.71 -19.40 -9.46
CA SER A 13 4.18 -19.12 -10.79
C SER A 13 4.50 -17.69 -11.24
N GLY A 14 4.52 -17.44 -12.56
CA GLY A 14 4.87 -16.14 -13.14
C GLY A 14 4.08 -14.93 -12.60
N ALA A 15 2.92 -15.17 -11.97
CA ALA A 15 2.13 -14.15 -11.28
C ALA A 15 2.88 -13.45 -10.15
N GLU A 16 3.65 -14.17 -9.33
CA GLU A 16 4.43 -13.56 -8.23
C GLU A 16 5.55 -12.67 -8.77
N ARG A 17 6.25 -13.10 -9.82
CA ARG A 17 7.30 -12.31 -10.49
C ARG A 17 6.72 -11.05 -11.12
N ARG A 18 5.57 -11.16 -11.79
CA ARG A 18 4.84 -10.00 -12.33
C ARG A 18 4.41 -9.04 -11.24
N ALA A 19 3.88 -9.54 -10.12
CA ALA A 19 3.48 -8.71 -9.00
C ALA A 19 4.67 -7.94 -8.39
N VAL A 20 5.82 -8.58 -8.24
CA VAL A 20 7.04 -7.91 -7.76
C VAL A 20 7.53 -6.86 -8.76
N ALA A 21 7.57 -7.20 -10.06
CA ALA A 21 7.98 -6.24 -11.10
C ALA A 21 7.04 -5.02 -11.15
N GLU A 22 5.72 -5.25 -11.03
CA GLU A 22 4.73 -4.20 -10.93
C GLU A 22 4.91 -3.36 -9.65
N ALA A 23 5.16 -3.99 -8.51
CA ALA A 23 5.43 -3.28 -7.26
C ALA A 23 6.68 -2.39 -7.38
N PHE A 24 7.75 -2.88 -8.00
CA PHE A 24 8.95 -2.08 -8.26
C PHE A 24 8.67 -0.89 -9.17
N ALA A 25 8.01 -1.13 -10.31
CA ALA A 25 7.66 -0.05 -11.25
C ALA A 25 6.77 1.00 -10.58
N THR A 26 5.81 0.54 -9.77
CA THR A 26 4.89 1.43 -9.03
C THR A 26 5.60 2.19 -7.93
N LEU A 27 6.56 1.58 -7.23
CA LEU A 27 7.39 2.28 -6.23
C LEU A 27 8.26 3.36 -6.89
N ILE A 28 8.92 3.06 -8.03
CA ILE A 28 9.70 4.05 -8.79
C ILE A 28 8.80 5.20 -9.21
N TRP A 29 7.61 4.89 -9.73
CA TRP A 29 6.62 5.89 -10.12
C TRP A 29 6.13 6.71 -8.92
N ALA A 30 5.87 6.08 -7.76
CA ALA A 30 5.42 6.75 -6.55
C ALA A 30 6.51 7.68 -6.00
N SER A 31 7.77 7.22 -5.94
CA SER A 31 8.91 8.05 -5.56
C SER A 31 9.08 9.25 -6.49
N ALA A 32 8.94 9.05 -7.80
CA ALA A 32 8.97 10.15 -8.76
C ALA A 32 7.78 11.11 -8.55
N LEU A 33 6.58 10.60 -8.31
CA LEU A 33 5.39 11.42 -8.08
C LEU A 33 5.52 12.29 -6.83
N VAL A 34 5.94 11.70 -5.71
CA VAL A 34 6.14 12.40 -4.43
C VAL A 34 7.24 13.45 -4.56
N ARG A 35 8.32 13.15 -5.29
CA ARG A 35 9.46 14.08 -5.43
C ARG A 35 9.25 15.19 -6.45
N PHE A 36 8.50 14.95 -7.53
CA PHE A 36 8.38 15.89 -8.64
C PHE A 36 7.01 16.57 -8.77
N ARG A 37 5.96 16.16 -8.05
CA ARG A 37 4.62 16.74 -8.20
C ARG A 37 4.10 17.35 -6.89
N PRO A 38 3.45 18.52 -6.94
CA PRO A 38 2.77 19.09 -5.77
C PRO A 38 1.63 18.16 -5.32
N PHE A 39 1.41 18.10 -4.00
CA PHE A 39 0.48 17.22 -3.26
C PHE A 39 -0.93 17.08 -3.89
N ARG A 40 -1.39 18.10 -4.63
CA ARG A 40 -2.66 18.10 -5.36
C ARG A 40 -2.79 16.97 -6.40
N ARG A 41 -1.72 16.48 -7.01
CA ARG A 41 -1.79 15.33 -7.95
C ARG A 41 -1.77 13.97 -7.25
N LEU A 42 -1.21 13.88 -6.05
CA LEU A 42 -1.30 12.68 -5.21
C LEU A 42 -2.75 12.44 -4.79
N ALA A 43 -3.45 13.50 -4.40
CA ALA A 43 -4.88 13.45 -4.07
C ALA A 43 -5.75 12.96 -5.25
N ALA A 44 -5.45 13.38 -6.48
CA ALA A 44 -6.21 12.96 -7.66
C ALA A 44 -6.07 11.46 -7.97
N VAL A 45 -4.91 10.85 -7.70
CA VAL A 45 -4.70 9.40 -7.85
C VAL A 45 -5.46 8.65 -6.76
N ALA A 46 -5.39 9.14 -5.53
CA ALA A 46 -6.05 8.54 -4.38
C ALA A 46 -7.59 8.74 -4.37
N GLN A 47 -8.12 9.70 -5.13
CA GLN A 47 -9.57 9.98 -5.23
C GLN A 47 -10.26 9.27 -6.41
N ARG A 48 -9.55 8.74 -7.41
CA ARG A 48 -10.16 8.07 -8.59
C ARG A 48 -10.88 6.79 -8.20
N ARG A 49 -12.23 6.80 -8.15
CA ARG A 49 -13.04 5.61 -7.81
C ARG A 49 -12.53 4.38 -8.56
N PRO A 50 -12.31 3.23 -7.88
CA PRO A 50 -11.96 1.99 -8.56
C PRO A 50 -13.05 1.70 -9.60
N ALA A 51 -12.65 1.29 -10.81
CA ALA A 51 -13.59 0.71 -11.75
C ALA A 51 -14.19 -0.50 -11.04
N ALA A 52 -15.50 -0.46 -10.78
CA ALA A 52 -16.19 -1.45 -9.96
C ALA A 52 -16.09 -2.83 -10.61
N HIS A 53 -15.09 -3.60 -10.19
CA HIS A 53 -14.83 -4.97 -10.61
C HIS A 53 -13.97 -5.60 -9.51
N GLU A 54 -14.59 -6.04 -8.40
CA GLU A 54 -13.95 -7.02 -7.50
C GLU A 54 -13.90 -8.37 -8.26
N GLN A 55 -13.02 -8.48 -9.26
CA GLN A 55 -12.82 -9.70 -10.03
C GLN A 55 -11.87 -10.62 -9.25
N GLY A 56 -12.42 -11.62 -8.56
CA GLY A 56 -11.66 -12.67 -7.87
C GLY A 56 -11.56 -12.50 -6.36
N ASP A 57 -10.70 -13.32 -5.73
CA ASP A 57 -10.47 -13.31 -4.29
C ASP A 57 -9.68 -12.05 -3.88
N ALA A 58 -10.40 -11.03 -3.41
CA ALA A 58 -9.84 -9.77 -2.95
C ALA A 58 -8.82 -9.95 -1.81
N ALA A 59 -9.05 -10.90 -0.90
CA ALA A 59 -8.14 -11.15 0.21
C ALA A 59 -6.80 -11.73 -0.29
N ALA A 60 -6.85 -12.71 -1.20
CA ALA A 60 -5.65 -13.26 -1.82
C ALA A 60 -4.86 -12.19 -2.60
N THR A 61 -5.58 -11.29 -3.28
CA THR A 61 -4.98 -10.19 -4.03
C THR A 61 -4.31 -9.18 -3.11
N VAL A 62 -4.96 -8.80 -2.00
CA VAL A 62 -4.40 -7.93 -0.97
C VAL A 62 -3.14 -8.54 -0.35
N ALA A 63 -3.16 -9.82 -0.02
CA ALA A 63 -1.99 -10.53 0.50
C ALA A 63 -0.83 -10.54 -0.51
N LEU A 64 -1.12 -10.75 -1.80
CA LEU A 64 -0.12 -10.71 -2.87
C LEU A 64 0.51 -9.32 -3.01
N VAL A 65 -0.31 -8.26 -3.03
CA VAL A 65 0.19 -6.87 -3.16
C VAL A 65 1.01 -6.49 -1.93
N ARG A 66 0.52 -6.78 -0.71
CA ARG A 66 1.27 -6.58 0.54
C ARG A 66 2.66 -7.19 0.45
N TRP A 67 2.73 -8.48 0.07
CA TRP A 67 4.01 -9.18 -0.05
C TRP A 67 4.89 -8.57 -1.15
N ALA A 68 4.33 -8.24 -2.31
CA ALA A 68 5.07 -7.70 -3.44
C ALA A 68 5.68 -6.33 -3.13
N VAL A 69 4.93 -5.44 -2.49
CA VAL A 69 5.39 -4.11 -2.05
C VAL A 69 6.50 -4.26 -1.00
N ALA A 70 6.31 -5.11 0.02
CA ALA A 70 7.35 -5.37 1.01
C ALA A 70 8.61 -5.99 0.38
N ALA A 71 8.46 -6.90 -0.58
CA ALA A 71 9.59 -7.50 -1.29
C ALA A 71 10.34 -6.50 -2.17
N ALA A 72 9.61 -5.61 -2.87
CA ALA A 72 10.19 -4.56 -3.69
C ALA A 72 10.89 -3.49 -2.84
N ALA A 73 10.26 -3.04 -1.74
CA ALA A 73 10.84 -2.07 -0.81
C ALA A 73 12.16 -2.56 -0.21
N ARG A 74 12.25 -3.85 0.18
CA ARG A 74 13.50 -4.46 0.68
C ARG A 74 14.63 -4.51 -0.35
N ARG A 75 14.31 -4.45 -1.64
CA ARG A 75 15.27 -4.58 -2.75
C ARG A 75 15.52 -3.26 -3.48
N ALA A 76 14.73 -2.22 -3.19
CA ALA A 76 14.93 -0.90 -3.77
C ALA A 76 16.25 -0.34 -3.25
N ARG A 77 17.15 0.05 -4.17
CA ARG A 77 18.42 0.71 -3.83
C ARG A 77 18.24 2.14 -3.33
N PHE A 78 17.05 2.70 -3.52
CA PHE A 78 16.60 3.96 -2.94
C PHE A 78 15.66 3.65 -1.78
N ARG A 79 15.78 4.39 -0.66
CA ARG A 79 14.93 4.19 0.52
C ARG A 79 13.49 4.55 0.17
N ALA A 80 12.64 3.55 -0.08
CA ALA A 80 11.20 3.74 -0.20
C ALA A 80 10.64 4.02 1.20
N VAL A 81 10.19 5.25 1.46
CA VAL A 81 9.60 5.60 2.76
C VAL A 81 8.12 5.20 2.80
N CYS A 82 7.49 5.36 3.96
CA CYS A 82 6.14 4.89 4.23
C CYS A 82 5.11 5.40 3.20
N ILE A 83 5.25 6.66 2.74
CA ILE A 83 4.33 7.27 1.78
C ILE A 83 4.41 6.62 0.40
N GLU A 84 5.59 6.29 -0.13
CA GLU A 84 5.71 5.66 -1.45
C GLU A 84 5.18 4.23 -1.42
N GLN A 85 5.42 3.49 -0.32
CA GLN A 85 4.89 2.14 -0.18
C GLN A 85 3.35 2.16 -0.08
N GLY A 86 2.79 3.11 0.67
CA GLY A 86 1.34 3.30 0.78
C GLY A 86 0.70 3.66 -0.56
N VAL A 87 1.28 4.63 -1.29
CA VAL A 87 0.80 5.03 -2.63
C VAL A 87 0.90 3.86 -3.62
N ALA A 88 2.00 3.10 -3.59
CA ALA A 88 2.18 1.96 -4.48
C ALA A 88 1.16 0.84 -4.22
N ALA A 89 0.98 0.46 -2.95
CA ALA A 89 -0.01 -0.55 -2.56
C ALA A 89 -1.43 -0.13 -2.95
N GLN A 90 -1.81 1.12 -2.64
CA GLN A 90 -3.12 1.65 -3.00
C GLN A 90 -3.32 1.70 -4.51
N ALA A 91 -2.32 2.13 -5.30
CA ALA A 91 -2.42 2.14 -6.76
C ALA A 91 -2.60 0.73 -7.36
N MET A 92 -1.82 -0.25 -6.89
CA MET A 92 -1.91 -1.63 -7.34
C MET A 92 -3.28 -2.26 -7.04
N LEU A 93 -3.83 -2.01 -5.85
CA LEU A 93 -5.14 -2.56 -5.44
C LEU A 93 -6.30 -1.88 -6.17
N ARG A 94 -6.25 -0.55 -6.33
CA ARG A 94 -7.29 0.19 -7.08
C ARG A 94 -7.38 -0.21 -8.54
N ARG A 95 -6.24 -0.48 -9.19
CA ARG A 95 -6.20 -1.01 -10.57
C ARG A 95 -6.93 -2.34 -10.73
N ARG A 96 -7.10 -3.07 -9.62
CA ARG A 96 -7.78 -4.38 -9.55
C ARG A 96 -9.18 -4.28 -8.95
N GLY A 97 -9.75 -3.07 -8.91
CA GLY A 97 -11.08 -2.83 -8.36
C GLY A 97 -11.19 -2.86 -6.84
N ILE A 98 -10.07 -3.07 -6.11
CA ILE A 98 -10.06 -3.21 -4.66
C ILE A 98 -9.88 -1.83 -4.03
N ALA A 99 -10.90 -1.40 -3.27
CA ALA A 99 -10.88 -0.13 -2.57
C ALA A 99 -10.09 -0.24 -1.25
N THR A 100 -9.12 0.65 -1.06
CA THR A 100 -8.33 0.75 0.17
C THR A 100 -8.30 2.17 0.71
N THR A 101 -8.06 2.29 2.00
CA THR A 101 -7.95 3.57 2.71
C THR A 101 -6.49 3.83 3.04
N LEU A 102 -5.96 4.95 2.57
CA LEU A 102 -4.65 5.45 2.97
C LEU A 102 -4.84 6.41 4.14
N HIS A 103 -4.09 6.20 5.20
CA HIS A 103 -4.13 6.97 6.42
C HIS A 103 -2.82 7.75 6.54
N TYR A 104 -2.92 9.00 6.96
CA TYR A 104 -1.78 9.87 7.22
C TYR A 104 -1.86 10.31 8.67
N GLY A 105 -0.84 9.95 9.45
CA GLY A 105 -0.74 10.30 10.85
C GLY A 105 0.54 11.05 11.17
N VAL A 106 0.52 11.76 12.28
CA VAL A 106 1.66 12.50 12.81
C VAL A 106 1.90 12.14 14.27
N ALA A 107 3.16 12.12 14.68
CA ALA A 107 3.60 11.90 16.04
C ALA A 107 4.68 12.91 16.39
N ARG A 108 4.85 13.21 17.68
CA ARG A 108 6.02 13.96 18.16
C ARG A 108 7.13 12.97 18.49
N GLU A 109 8.30 13.17 17.88
CA GLU A 109 9.53 12.46 18.19
C GLU A 109 10.52 13.47 18.80
N GLY A 110 10.46 13.64 20.12
CA GLY A 110 11.18 14.71 20.82
C GLY A 110 10.70 16.09 20.38
N GLU A 111 11.64 16.92 19.91
CA GLU A 111 11.36 18.26 19.35
C GLU A 111 10.91 18.23 17.88
N ALA A 112 10.96 17.07 17.21
CA ALA A 112 10.60 16.94 15.80
C ALA A 112 9.18 16.38 15.62
N LEU A 113 8.54 16.76 14.50
CA LEU A 113 7.29 16.15 14.05
C LEU A 113 7.60 15.02 13.05
N ALA A 114 7.18 13.81 13.38
CA ALA A 114 7.26 12.65 12.51
C ALA A 114 5.93 12.43 11.80
N ALA A 115 5.99 12.06 10.53
CA ALA A 115 4.82 11.71 9.73
C ALA A 115 4.89 10.25 9.30
N HIS A 116 3.76 9.56 9.37
CA HIS A 116 3.63 8.17 8.95
C HIS A 116 2.41 7.94 8.10
N VAL A 117 2.52 6.94 7.22
CA VAL A 117 1.47 6.55 6.29
C VAL A 117 1.27 5.05 6.37
N TRP A 118 0.02 4.64 6.53
CA TRP A 118 -0.39 3.24 6.45
C TRP A 118 -1.61 3.09 5.54
N VAL A 119 -1.81 1.89 5.01
CA VAL A 119 -2.94 1.58 4.13
C VAL A 119 -3.71 0.41 4.71
N THR A 120 -5.04 0.52 4.72
CA THR A 120 -5.93 -0.55 5.15
C THR A 120 -6.91 -0.98 4.07
N TRP A 121 -7.35 -2.23 4.14
CA TRP A 121 -8.44 -2.80 3.34
C TRP A 121 -9.45 -3.42 4.31
N ARG A 122 -10.69 -2.92 4.33
CA ARG A 122 -11.74 -3.37 5.27
C ARG A 122 -11.27 -3.35 6.75
N GLY A 123 -10.40 -2.41 7.10
CA GLY A 123 -9.82 -2.29 8.45
C GLY A 123 -8.60 -3.17 8.71
N GLU A 124 -8.28 -4.12 7.81
CA GLU A 124 -7.04 -4.88 7.87
C GLU A 124 -5.88 -4.07 7.33
N ASP A 125 -4.73 -4.14 7.98
CA ASP A 125 -3.50 -3.55 7.46
C ASP A 125 -3.19 -4.09 6.05
N VAL A 126 -2.52 -3.28 5.23
CA VAL A 126 -1.96 -3.68 3.93
C VAL A 126 -0.48 -3.35 3.95
N VAL A 127 -0.13 -2.12 4.30
CA VAL A 127 1.25 -1.64 4.45
C VAL A 127 1.30 -0.61 5.58
N GLY A 128 2.34 -0.66 6.41
CA GLY A 128 2.67 0.38 7.39
C GLY A 128 1.87 0.32 8.69
N GLY A 129 0.89 -0.58 8.84
CA GLY A 129 0.03 -0.65 10.01
C GLY A 129 0.72 -1.02 11.32
N ALA A 130 1.90 -1.65 11.27
CA ALA A 130 2.66 -2.04 12.48
C ALA A 130 3.01 -0.85 13.39
N GLN A 131 3.18 0.34 12.82
CA GLN A 131 3.50 1.57 13.56
C GLN A 131 2.28 2.48 13.72
N ALA A 132 1.12 2.11 13.18
CA ALA A 132 -0.04 3.02 13.13
C ALA A 132 -0.52 3.46 14.51
N ALA A 133 -0.33 2.64 15.55
CA ALA A 133 -0.71 2.96 16.92
C ALA A 133 0.09 4.12 17.53
N ASP A 134 1.29 4.39 17.01
CA ASP A 134 2.18 5.43 17.54
C ASP A 134 1.87 6.82 16.94
N PHE A 135 0.97 6.90 15.94
CA PHE A 135 0.67 8.12 15.21
C PHE A 135 -0.78 8.53 15.37
N HIS A 136 -1.01 9.84 15.53
CA HIS A 136 -2.35 10.41 15.50
C HIS A 136 -2.79 10.63 14.05
N GLU A 137 -3.86 9.95 13.61
CA GLU A 137 -4.42 10.11 12.26
C GLU A 137 -4.97 11.52 12.08
N VAL A 138 -4.44 12.27 11.10
CA VAL A 138 -4.89 13.62 10.76
C VAL A 138 -5.60 13.69 9.42
N ALA A 139 -5.42 12.70 8.54
CA ALA A 139 -6.14 12.59 7.29
C ALA A 139 -6.30 11.14 6.82
N GLN A 140 -7.38 10.88 6.09
CA GLN A 140 -7.62 9.62 5.38
C GLN A 140 -8.02 9.91 3.93
N LEU A 141 -7.49 9.12 2.99
CA LEU A 141 -7.87 9.12 1.57
C LEU A 141 -8.30 7.71 1.15
N GLY A 142 -9.61 7.54 0.93
CA GLY A 142 -10.23 6.26 0.58
C GLY A 142 -11.75 6.37 0.53
N PRO A 143 -12.48 5.26 0.31
CA PRO A 143 -13.92 5.24 0.56
C PRO A 143 -14.15 5.66 2.01
N ALA A 144 -15.01 6.66 2.23
CA ALA A 144 -15.33 7.14 3.57
C ALA A 144 -15.75 5.96 4.45
N ARG A 145 -15.25 5.90 5.70
CA ARG A 145 -15.85 5.01 6.71
C ARG A 145 -17.33 5.37 6.78
N GLY A 146 -18.19 4.42 6.46
CA GLY A 146 -19.63 4.58 6.71
C GLY A 146 -19.79 4.96 8.17
N ARG A 147 -20.43 6.11 8.40
CA ARG A 147 -20.91 6.50 9.73
C ARG A 147 -22.14 5.68 10.06
#